data_AF-A0A410W6C0-F1
#
_entry.id   AF-A0A410W6C0-F1
#
_cell.length_a   1.000
_cell.length_b   1.000
_cell.length_c   1.000
_cell.angle_alpha   90.00
_cell.angle_beta   90.00
_cell.angle_gamma   90.00
#
_symmetry.space_group_name_H-M   'P 1'
#
loop_
_entity.id
_entity.type
_entity.pdbx_description
1 polymer ?
#
loop_
_entity_poly.entity_id
_entity_poly.type
_entity_poly.pdbx_seq_one_letter_code
_entity_poly.pdbx_strand_id
1 'polypeptide(L)'
;MKTLGIDLIAVFIFAVLARLAHGGLGVVAVLDTFWPFAIGAVLGNLLGRGRGLVVWLCTAITGLAIWGVRHGEIPHWSFIIVASLMSAVLLLGWRRLWQPK
;
A
#
# COMPACT_ATOMS: atom_id res chain seq x y z
N MET A 1 -2.99 3.86 15.68
CA MET A 1 -3.97 4.72 14.98
C MET A 1 -3.46 6.11 14.63
N LYS A 2 -2.63 6.80 15.44
CA LYS A 2 -2.20 8.19 15.19
C LYS A 2 -1.65 8.46 13.77
N THR A 3 -1.03 7.47 13.12
CA THR A 3 -0.45 7.61 11.78
C THR A 3 -1.37 7.14 10.64
N LEU A 4 -2.54 6.56 10.96
CA LEU A 4 -3.35 5.82 9.99
C LEU A 4 -3.83 6.71 8.84
N GLY A 5 -4.22 7.96 9.10
CA GLY A 5 -4.64 8.88 8.04
C GLY A 5 -3.55 9.11 7.00
N ILE A 6 -2.31 9.36 7.44
CA ILE A 6 -1.16 9.55 6.54
C ILE A 6 -0.82 8.23 5.82
N ASP A 7 -0.95 7.09 6.51
CA ASP A 7 -0.77 5.77 5.90
C ASP A 7 -1.75 5.53 4.75
N LEU A 8 -3.03 5.85 4.95
CA LEU A 8 -4.06 5.72 3.92
C LEU A 8 -3.84 6.70 2.77
N ILE A 9 -3.41 7.92 3.03
CA ILE A 9 -3.04 8.89 1.98
C ILE A 9 -1.85 8.36 1.16
N ALA A 10 -0.82 7.83 1.82
CA ALA A 10 0.33 7.23 1.15
C ALA A 10 -0.08 6.04 0.25
N VAL A 11 -0.98 5.17 0.73
CA VAL A 11 -1.51 4.05 -0.06
C VAL A 11 -2.42 4.52 -1.19
N PHE A 12 -3.17 5.61 -1.01
CA PHE A 12 -3.98 6.20 -2.08
C PHE A 12 -3.10 6.79 -3.18
N ILE A 13 -2.04 7.53 -2.81
CA ILE A 13 -1.04 8.03 -3.75
C ILE A 13 -0.37 6.87 -4.49
N PHE A 14 0.00 5.80 -3.78
CA PHE A 14 0.50 4.57 -4.39
C PHE A 14 -0.47 4.02 -5.45
N ALA A 15 -1.76 3.90 -5.13
CA ALA A 15 -2.76 3.38 -6.06
C ALA A 15 -2.90 4.26 -7.31
N VAL A 16 -2.89 5.59 -7.14
CA VAL A 16 -2.91 6.54 -8.27
C VAL A 16 -1.67 6.38 -9.14
N LEU A 17 -0.47 6.32 -8.54
CA LEU A 17 0.79 6.15 -9.28
C LEU A 17 0.85 4.81 -10.01
N ALA A 18 0.38 3.73 -9.39
CA ALA A 18 0.28 2.42 -10.03
C ALA A 18 -0.66 2.48 -11.25
N ARG A 19 -1.84 3.09 -11.11
CA ARG A 19 -2.78 3.29 -12.21
C ARG A 19 -2.24 4.17 -13.33
N LEU A 20 -1.49 5.23 -13.00
CA LEU A 20 -0.80 6.07 -13.97
C LEU A 20 0.20 5.26 -14.81
N ALA A 21 0.98 4.39 -14.16
CA ALA A 21 2.02 3.59 -14.83
C ALA A 21 1.44 2.47 -15.71
N HIS A 22 0.29 1.90 -15.35
CA HIS A 22 -0.32 0.76 -16.05
C HIS A 22 -1.53 1.14 -16.92
N GLY A 23 -1.90 2.43 -16.97
CA GLY A 23 -3.00 2.97 -17.77
C GLY A 23 -4.34 2.98 -17.04
N GLY A 24 -5.03 4.13 -17.05
CA GLY A 24 -6.41 4.29 -16.58
C GLY A 24 -6.54 4.93 -15.19
N LEU A 25 -7.03 6.18 -15.17
CA LEU A 25 -7.27 7.01 -13.98
C LEU A 25 -8.74 7.08 -13.55
N GLY A 26 -9.59 6.17 -14.03
CA GLY A 26 -10.97 6.12 -13.61
C GLY A 26 -11.07 5.96 -12.09
N VAL A 27 -11.99 6.69 -11.45
CA VAL A 27 -12.17 6.67 -9.98
C VAL A 27 -12.31 5.24 -9.46
N VAL A 28 -13.14 4.43 -10.12
CA VAL A 28 -13.34 3.02 -9.77
C VAL A 28 -12.03 2.22 -9.89
N ALA A 29 -11.23 2.44 -10.92
CA ALA A 29 -9.97 1.71 -11.12
C ALA A 29 -8.92 2.05 -10.04
N VAL A 30 -8.86 3.31 -9.61
CA VAL A 30 -8.01 3.73 -8.49
C VAL A 30 -8.50 3.09 -7.19
N LEU A 31 -9.80 3.16 -6.91
CA LEU A 31 -10.37 2.55 -5.70
C LEU A 31 -10.19 1.03 -5.68
N ASP A 32 -10.30 0.37 -6.84
CA ASP A 32 -10.10 -1.07 -6.99
C ASP A 32 -8.66 -1.50 -6.71
N THR A 33 -7.69 -0.62 -7.02
CA THR A 33 -6.27 -0.80 -6.67
C THR A 33 -5.99 -0.44 -5.20
N PHE A 34 -6.69 0.56 -4.66
CA PHE A 34 -6.47 1.10 -3.33
C PHE A 34 -6.93 0.17 -2.20
N TRP A 35 -8.16 -0.34 -2.28
CA TRP A 35 -8.80 -1.01 -1.14
C TRP A 35 -8.02 -2.23 -0.59
N PRO A 36 -7.39 -3.09 -1.41
CA PRO A 36 -6.65 -4.25 -0.89
C PRO A 36 -5.46 -3.84 -0.02
N PHE A 37 -4.71 -2.82 -0.48
CA PHE A 37 -3.55 -2.29 0.23
C PHE A 37 -3.99 -1.46 1.45
N ALA A 38 -5.12 -0.76 1.36
CA ALA A 38 -5.68 -0.01 2.48
C ALA A 38 -6.05 -0.91 3.67
N ILE A 39 -6.63 -2.10 3.40
CA ILE A 39 -6.86 -3.12 4.45
C ILE A 39 -5.54 -3.49 5.12
N GLY A 40 -4.50 -3.78 4.33
CA GLY A 40 -3.18 -4.10 4.87
C GLY A 40 -2.58 -2.97 5.72
N ALA A 41 -2.80 -1.71 5.34
CA ALA A 41 -2.36 -0.54 6.09
C ALA A 41 -3.11 -0.40 7.43
N VAL A 42 -4.42 -0.64 7.45
CA VAL A 42 -5.23 -0.67 8.67
C VAL A 42 -4.74 -1.78 9.59
N LEU A 43 -4.59 -3.01 9.09
CA LEU A 43 -4.10 -4.15 9.84
C LEU A 43 -2.71 -3.89 10.44
N GLY A 44 -1.78 -3.41 9.60
CA GLY A 44 -0.42 -3.11 10.04
C GLY A 44 -0.36 -1.96 11.05
N ASN A 45 -1.24 -0.96 10.94
CA ASN A 45 -1.33 0.11 11.92
C ASN A 45 -1.83 -0.39 13.27
N LEU A 46 -2.84 -1.27 13.27
CA LEU A 46 -3.39 -1.87 14.48
C LEU A 46 -2.38 -2.81 15.15
N LEU A 47 -1.85 -3.77 14.40
CA LEU A 47 -0.87 -4.77 14.88
C LEU A 47 0.44 -4.13 15.32
N GLY A 48 0.96 -3.23 14.49
CA GLY A 48 2.23 -2.55 14.71
C GLY A 48 2.13 -1.31 15.58
N ARG A 49 0.93 -0.92 16.03
CA ARG A 49 0.66 0.36 16.72
C ARG A 49 1.26 1.57 15.98
N GLY A 50 1.25 1.54 14.66
CA GLY A 50 1.81 2.59 13.79
C GLY A 50 3.31 2.48 13.47
N ARG A 51 4.01 1.42 13.92
CA ARG A 51 5.41 1.14 13.55
C ARG A 51 5.52 0.93 12.04
N GLY A 52 6.24 1.83 11.36
CA GLY A 52 6.27 1.90 9.90
C GLY A 52 6.62 0.60 9.19
N LEU A 53 7.60 -0.16 9.69
CA LEU A 53 7.98 -1.44 9.09
C LEU A 53 6.83 -2.46 9.12
N VAL A 54 6.09 -2.52 10.23
CA VAL A 54 4.93 -3.42 10.36
C VAL A 54 3.79 -2.96 9.45
N VAL A 55 3.53 -1.65 9.39
CA VAL A 55 2.53 -1.08 8.46
C VAL A 55 2.87 -1.46 7.02
N TRP A 56 4.10 -1.22 6.59
CA TRP A 56 4.53 -1.52 5.23
C TRP A 56 4.43 -3.01 4.88
N LEU A 57 4.94 -3.91 5.74
CA LEU A 57 4.87 -5.35 5.49
C LEU A 57 3.42 -5.83 5.40
N CYS A 58 2.55 -5.42 6.32
CA CYS A 58 1.14 -5.77 6.27
C CYS A 58 0.46 -5.20 5.01
N THR A 59 0.74 -3.96 4.62
CA THR A 59 0.23 -3.35 3.39
C THR A 59 0.61 -4.12 2.15
N ALA A 60 1.91 -4.41 1.98
CA ALA A 60 2.42 -5.09 0.79
C ALA A 60 1.91 -6.53 0.70
N ILE A 61 2.01 -7.29 1.80
CA ILE A 61 1.58 -8.70 1.85
C ILE A 61 0.07 -8.81 1.61
N THR A 62 -0.74 -8.01 2.32
CA THR A 62 -2.21 -8.08 2.19
C THR A 62 -2.66 -7.66 0.80
N GLY A 63 -2.10 -6.56 0.27
CA GLY A 63 -2.45 -6.06 -1.06
C GLY A 63 -2.13 -7.07 -2.16
N LEU A 64 -0.93 -7.65 -2.15
CA LEU A 64 -0.50 -8.66 -3.12
C LEU A 64 -1.23 -10.00 -2.96
N ALA A 65 -1.54 -10.40 -1.72
CA ALA A 65 -2.32 -11.61 -1.47
C ALA A 65 -3.76 -11.49 -1.99
N ILE A 66 -4.44 -10.38 -1.67
CA ILE A 66 -5.80 -10.13 -2.19
C ILE A 66 -5.76 -9.99 -3.71
N TRP A 67 -4.75 -9.33 -4.27
CA TRP A 67 -4.56 -9.27 -5.72
C TRP A 67 -4.49 -10.68 -6.31
N GLY A 68 -3.67 -11.58 -5.75
CA GLY A 68 -3.51 -12.94 -6.25
C GLY A 68 -4.78 -13.77 -6.15
N VAL A 69 -5.51 -13.66 -5.04
CA VAL A 69 -6.82 -14.30 -4.87
C VAL A 69 -7.82 -13.82 -5.92
N ARG A 70 -7.84 -12.51 -6.23
CA ARG A 70 -8.78 -11.95 -7.21
C ARG A 70 -8.48 -12.34 -8.65
N HIS A 71 -7.22 -12.60 -8.99
CA HIS A 71 -6.80 -12.94 -10.35
C HIS A 71 -6.59 -14.45 -10.54
N GLY A 72 -6.59 -15.24 -9.46
CA GLY A 72 -6.36 -16.69 -9.53
C GLY A 72 -4.92 -17.07 -9.87
N GLU A 73 -3.96 -16.17 -9.69
CA GLU A 73 -2.56 -16.36 -10.06
C GLU A 73 -1.60 -15.65 -9.10
N ILE A 74 -0.33 -16.06 -9.10
CA ILE A 74 0.72 -15.36 -8.38
C ILE A 74 1.17 -14.16 -9.23
N PRO A 75 1.22 -12.94 -8.67
CA PRO A 75 1.65 -11.79 -9.45
C PRO A 75 3.06 -11.98 -9.99
N HIS A 76 3.32 -11.44 -11.18
CA HIS A 76 4.68 -11.41 -11.72
C HIS A 76 5.66 -10.81 -10.71
N TRP A 77 6.80 -11.47 -10.54
CA TRP A 77 7.91 -11.08 -9.66
C TRP A 77 8.31 -9.60 -9.78
N SER A 78 8.35 -9.04 -11.00
CA SER A 78 8.60 -7.61 -11.21
C SER A 78 7.53 -6.72 -10.57
N PHE A 79 6.25 -7.08 -10.71
CA PHE A 79 5.15 -6.37 -10.07
C PHE A 79 5.22 -6.44 -8.55
N ILE A 80 5.52 -7.61 -7.98
CA ILE A 80 5.71 -7.80 -6.53
C ILE A 80 6.80 -6.84 -6.02
N ILE A 81 7.96 -6.80 -6.69
CA ILE A 81 9.08 -5.95 -6.30
C ILE A 81 8.72 -4.47 -6.39
N VAL A 82 8.18 -4.02 -7.53
CA VAL A 82 7.85 -2.61 -7.74
C VAL A 82 6.75 -2.15 -6.78
N ALA A 83 5.68 -2.93 -6.62
CA ALA A 83 4.59 -2.59 -5.69
C ALA A 83 5.09 -2.50 -4.24
N SER A 84 5.94 -3.45 -3.82
CA SER A 84 6.52 -3.47 -2.47
C SER A 84 7.45 -2.28 -2.24
N LEU A 85 8.29 -1.92 -3.21
CA LEU A 85 9.23 -0.80 -3.10
C LEU A 85 8.53 0.55 -3.16
N MET A 86 7.56 0.75 -4.05
CA MET A 86 6.82 2.01 -4.14
C MET A 86 5.98 2.26 -2.89
N SER A 87 5.31 1.23 -2.37
CA SER A 87 4.62 1.34 -1.07
C SER A 87 5.59 1.55 0.09
N ALA A 88 6.79 0.95 0.06
CA ALA A 88 7.85 1.19 1.07
C ALA A 88 8.28 2.66 1.07
N VAL A 89 8.60 3.21 -0.10
CA VAL A 89 9.05 4.60 -0.24
C VAL A 89 7.99 5.55 0.31
N LEU A 90 6.73 5.34 -0.03
CA LEU A 90 5.65 6.23 0.43
C LEU A 90 5.40 6.07 1.94
N LEU A 91 5.21 4.85 2.45
CA LEU A 91 4.89 4.60 3.86
C LEU A 91 6.06 4.88 4.81
N LEU A 92 7.28 4.50 4.44
CA LEU A 92 8.45 4.71 5.29
C LEU A 92 9.08 6.09 5.07
N GLY A 93 8.99 6.64 3.85
CA GLY A 93 9.57 7.94 3.51
C GLY A 93 8.93 9.09 4.28
N TRP A 94 7.60 9.18 4.34
CA TRP A 94 6.94 10.24 5.10
C TRP A 94 7.34 10.18 6.58
N ARG A 95 7.52 8.97 7.12
CA ARG A 95 7.94 8.78 8.51
C ARG A 95 9.36 9.28 8.74
N ARG A 96 10.26 8.96 7.82
CA ARG A 96 11.66 9.39 7.91
C ARG A 96 11.82 10.90 7.85
N LEU A 97 10.92 11.58 7.14
CA LEU A 97 10.93 13.03 6.94
C LEU A 97 10.24 13.78 8.08
N TRP A 98 9.10 13.29 8.58
CA TRP A 98 8.24 14.10 9.45
C TRP A 98 7.63 13.39 10.66
N GLN A 99 7.79 12.08 10.86
CA GLN A 99 7.19 11.43 12.03
C GLN A 99 7.85 11.94 13.32
N PRO A 100 7.10 12.63 14.21
CA PRO A 100 7.62 13.02 15.51
C PRO A 100 7.93 11.75 16.30
N LYS A 101 9.11 11.69 16.91
CA LYS A 101 9.51 10.58 17.78
C LYS A 101 8.71 10.59 19.08
#